data_AF-Q3MAJ3-F1
#
_entry.id   AF-Q3MAJ3-F1
#
_cell.length_a   1.000
_cell.length_b   1.000
_cell.length_c   1.000
_cell.angle_alpha   90.00
_cell.angle_beta   90.00
_cell.angle_gamma   90.00
#
_symmetry.space_group_name_H-M   'P 1'
#
loop_
_entity.id
_entity.type
_entity.pdbx_description
1 polymer ?
#
loop_
_entity_poly.entity_id
_entity_poly.type
_entity_poly.pdbx_seq_one_letter_code
_entity_poly.pdbx_strand_id
1 'polypeptide(L)'
;MTKEEFYWSKHIVAIEWWLYECDLPNKLTWARLRVFDDATADSCFEEGGKLYGFENRDFAAYILSEDEYVSFQGMDVEDEQEYGIKLAEIYTPAWLDNPDQLFEYFGSY
;
A
#
# COMPACT_ATOMS: atom_id res chain seq x y z
N MET A 1 -19.75 3.14 6.15
CA MET A 1 -18.61 4.04 6.00
C MET A 1 -18.44 4.35 4.53
N THR A 2 -18.76 5.56 4.10
CA THR A 2 -18.52 6.03 2.72
C THR A 2 -17.08 6.54 2.58
N LYS A 3 -16.65 6.79 1.33
CA LYS A 3 -15.35 7.42 1.03
C LYS A 3 -15.22 8.78 1.72
N GLU A 4 -16.23 9.62 1.59
CA GLU A 4 -16.24 10.98 2.15
C GLU A 4 -16.19 10.95 3.69
N GLU A 5 -16.96 10.07 4.32
CA GLU A 5 -16.94 9.86 5.76
C GLU A 5 -15.57 9.36 6.23
N PHE A 6 -14.97 8.41 5.51
CA PHE A 6 -13.68 7.83 5.86
C PHE A 6 -12.54 8.84 5.75
N TYR A 7 -12.52 9.74 4.75
CA TYR A 7 -11.43 10.72 4.59
C TYR A 7 -11.71 12.06 5.28
N TRP A 8 -12.87 12.23 5.93
CA TRP A 8 -13.26 13.49 6.54
C TRP A 8 -12.26 13.94 7.62
N SER A 9 -11.66 15.13 7.43
CA SER A 9 -10.71 15.74 8.36
C SER A 9 -9.44 14.92 8.65
N LYS A 10 -9.12 13.92 7.80
CA LYS A 10 -7.91 13.11 7.96
C LYS A 10 -6.76 13.65 7.13
N HIS A 11 -5.56 13.52 7.69
CA HIS A 11 -4.31 13.87 7.07
C HIS A 11 -3.43 12.63 6.99
N ILE A 12 -2.82 12.43 5.81
CA ILE A 12 -1.86 11.35 5.61
C ILE A 12 -0.61 11.69 6.44
N VAL A 13 -0.24 10.80 7.36
CA VAL A 13 0.97 10.91 8.18
C VAL A 13 2.11 10.03 7.65
N ALA A 14 1.79 8.96 6.94
CA ALA A 14 2.78 8.08 6.31
C ALA A 14 2.26 7.47 5.02
N ILE A 15 3.17 7.22 4.07
CA ILE A 15 2.92 6.46 2.85
C ILE A 15 3.97 5.34 2.79
N GLU A 16 3.49 4.12 2.71
CA GLU A 16 4.29 2.91 2.54
C GLU A 16 4.03 2.34 1.15
N TRP A 17 5.07 1.79 0.55
CA TRP A 17 5.03 1.18 -0.77
C TRP A 17 5.35 -0.30 -0.62
N TRP A 18 4.61 -1.10 -1.36
CA TRP A 18 4.68 -2.55 -1.27
C TRP A 18 4.84 -3.10 -2.68
N LEU A 19 5.56 -4.21 -2.82
CA LEU A 19 5.80 -4.89 -4.08
C LEU A 19 5.16 -6.27 -4.05
N TYR A 20 4.50 -6.64 -5.14
CA TYR A 20 4.00 -7.99 -5.32
C TYR A 20 5.19 -8.93 -5.59
N GLU A 21 5.43 -9.86 -4.67
CA GLU A 21 6.63 -10.69 -4.65
C GLU A 21 6.78 -11.53 -5.93
N CYS A 22 5.68 -12.12 -6.40
CA CYS A 22 5.66 -13.05 -7.52
C CYS A 22 6.04 -12.42 -8.88
N ASP A 23 5.96 -11.09 -9.02
CA ASP A 23 6.32 -10.39 -10.26
C ASP A 23 7.83 -10.05 -10.33
N LEU A 24 8.55 -10.15 -9.21
CA LEU A 24 9.97 -9.80 -9.11
C LEU A 24 10.88 -10.88 -9.73
N PRO A 25 12.02 -10.49 -10.34
CA PRO A 25 12.47 -9.12 -10.64
C PRO A 25 11.93 -8.56 -11.96
N ASN A 26 11.10 -9.31 -12.69
CA ASN A 26 10.75 -9.00 -14.07
C ASN A 26 9.81 -7.79 -14.20
N LYS A 27 9.00 -7.53 -13.18
CA LYS A 27 8.02 -6.46 -13.15
C LYS A 27 7.85 -5.93 -11.72
N LEU A 28 7.74 -4.61 -11.59
CA LEU A 28 7.47 -3.96 -10.31
C LEU A 28 5.97 -3.66 -10.22
N THR A 29 5.21 -4.59 -9.66
CA THR A 29 3.78 -4.37 -9.34
C THR A 29 3.68 -3.78 -7.95
N TRP A 30 3.25 -2.53 -7.89
CA TRP A 30 3.20 -1.74 -6.67
C TRP A 30 1.83 -1.80 -6.02
N ALA A 31 1.83 -1.81 -4.70
CA ALA A 31 0.71 -1.41 -3.86
C ALA A 31 1.12 -0.24 -2.97
N ARG A 32 0.14 0.56 -2.56
CA ARG A 32 0.31 1.69 -1.66
C ARG A 32 -0.50 1.47 -0.40
N LEU A 33 0.11 1.69 0.76
CA LEU A 33 -0.58 1.80 2.04
C LEU A 33 -0.38 3.23 2.55
N ARG A 34 -1.46 3.90 2.97
CA ARG A 34 -1.38 5.21 3.64
C ARG A 34 -1.93 5.11 5.03
N VAL A 35 -1.28 5.82 5.94
CA VAL A 35 -1.68 5.92 7.35
C VAL A 35 -2.16 7.33 7.62
N PHE A 36 -3.24 7.46 8.36
CA PHE A 36 -3.85 8.73 8.74
C PHE A 36 -3.54 9.10 10.20
N ASP A 37 -3.72 10.37 10.53
CA ASP A 37 -3.46 10.91 11.87
C ASP A 37 -4.37 10.31 12.97
N ASP A 38 -5.52 9.75 12.59
CA ASP A 38 -6.43 9.03 13.47
C ASP A 38 -6.09 7.54 13.62
N ALA A 39 -4.91 7.13 13.14
CA ALA A 39 -4.40 5.75 13.09
C ALA A 39 -5.11 4.81 12.10
N THR A 40 -6.14 5.26 11.39
CA THR A 40 -6.72 4.47 10.29
C THR A 40 -5.76 4.38 9.11
N ALA A 41 -6.04 3.44 8.20
CA ALA A 41 -5.23 3.27 7.01
C ALA A 41 -6.09 3.00 5.77
N ASP A 42 -5.57 3.31 4.59
CA ASP A 42 -6.12 2.81 3.35
C ASP A 42 -5.04 2.16 2.49
N SER A 43 -5.43 1.19 1.67
CA SER A 43 -4.54 0.56 0.71
C SER A 43 -5.11 0.51 -0.70
N CYS A 44 -4.21 0.41 -1.67
CA CYS A 44 -4.53 0.26 -3.08
C CYS A 44 -3.49 -0.67 -3.72
N PHE A 45 -3.95 -1.67 -4.46
CA PHE A 45 -3.13 -2.77 -4.97
C PHE A 45 -2.56 -2.52 -6.36
N GLU A 46 -3.01 -1.46 -7.04
CA GLU A 46 -2.54 -1.05 -8.35
C GLU A 46 -2.85 0.44 -8.60
N GLU A 47 -2.14 1.06 -9.53
CA GLU A 47 -2.34 2.47 -9.85
C GLU A 47 -3.76 2.71 -10.38
N GLY A 48 -4.53 3.56 -9.70
CA GLY A 48 -5.92 3.84 -10.07
C GLY A 48 -6.91 2.69 -9.78
N GLY A 49 -6.45 1.64 -9.10
CA GLY A 49 -7.28 0.53 -8.65
C GLY A 49 -8.27 0.92 -7.57
N LYS A 50 -8.91 -0.04 -6.93
CA LYS A 50 -9.84 0.24 -5.83
C LYS A 50 -9.08 0.62 -4.54
N LEU A 51 -9.65 1.52 -3.75
CA LEU A 51 -9.19 1.87 -2.40
C LEU A 51 -9.89 1.02 -1.35
N TYR A 52 -9.13 0.53 -0.39
CA TYR A 52 -9.62 -0.26 0.73
C TYR A 52 -9.32 0.48 2.03
N GLY A 53 -10.34 0.77 2.84
CA GLY A 53 -10.18 1.44 4.13
C GLY A 53 -10.18 0.46 5.31
N PHE A 54 -9.31 0.72 6.28
CA PHE A 54 -9.05 -0.13 7.45
C PHE A 54 -9.02 0.70 8.72
N GLU A 55 -9.37 0.09 9.85
CA GLU A 55 -9.33 0.75 11.16
C GLU A 55 -7.91 1.01 11.68
N ASN A 56 -6.93 0.26 11.19
CA ASN A 56 -5.54 0.46 11.56
C ASN A 56 -4.56 0.02 10.46
N ARG A 57 -3.33 0.53 10.55
CA ARG A 57 -2.23 0.21 9.65
C ARG A 57 -1.85 -1.27 9.67
N ASP A 58 -1.88 -1.92 10.82
CA ASP A 58 -1.40 -3.30 10.97
C ASP A 58 -2.31 -4.30 10.24
N PHE A 59 -3.62 -4.08 10.26
CA PHE A 59 -4.55 -4.90 9.51
C PHE A 59 -4.42 -4.67 8.00
N ALA A 60 -4.24 -3.42 7.56
CA ALA A 60 -3.97 -3.11 6.15
C ALA A 60 -2.68 -3.80 5.67
N ALA A 61 -1.62 -3.78 6.48
CA ALA A 61 -0.36 -4.46 6.20
C ALA A 61 -0.53 -5.99 6.19
N TYR A 62 -1.31 -6.56 7.12
CA TYR A 62 -1.63 -7.98 7.14
C TYR A 62 -2.33 -8.43 5.86
N ILE A 63 -3.35 -7.69 5.40
CA ILE A 63 -4.07 -8.02 4.16
C ILE A 63 -3.12 -7.95 2.95
N LEU A 64 -2.24 -6.95 2.87
CA LEU A 64 -1.22 -6.89 1.81
C LEU A 64 -0.32 -8.13 1.83
N SER A 65 0.15 -8.54 3.01
CA SER A 65 0.99 -9.74 3.13
C SER A 65 0.26 -11.04 2.76
N GLU A 66 -1.04 -11.17 3.07
CA GLU A 66 -1.85 -12.33 2.65
C GLU A 66 -2.03 -12.39 1.13
N ASP A 67 -2.01 -11.25 0.44
CA ASP A 67 -2.00 -11.13 -1.02
C ASP A 67 -0.56 -11.13 -1.62
N GLU A 68 0.43 -11.65 -0.87
CA GLU A 68 1.83 -11.80 -1.32
C GLU A 68 2.54 -10.47 -1.67
N TYR A 69 2.13 -9.38 -1.02
CA TYR A 69 2.88 -8.12 -1.06
C TYR A 69 3.88 -8.03 0.09
N VAL A 70 5.08 -7.53 -0.23
CA VAL A 70 6.16 -7.26 0.72
C VAL A 70 6.48 -5.76 0.79
N SER A 71 6.82 -5.26 1.98
CA SER A 71 7.10 -3.84 2.22
C SER A 71 8.41 -3.43 1.56
N PHE A 72 8.35 -2.50 0.61
CA PHE A 72 9.54 -1.99 -0.10
C PHE A 72 10.46 -1.21 0.83
N GLN A 73 9.91 -0.41 1.76
CA GLN A 73 10.71 0.31 2.76
C GLN A 73 11.34 -0.64 3.81
N GLY A 74 10.81 -1.85 3.95
CA GLY A 74 11.34 -2.86 4.86
C GLY A 74 12.47 -3.70 4.28
N MET A 75 12.72 -3.62 2.96
CA MET A 75 13.69 -4.47 2.27
C MET A 75 15.13 -4.13 2.63
N ASP A 76 15.97 -5.17 2.72
CA ASP A 76 17.40 -5.08 2.95
C ASP A 76 18.23 -5.73 1.82
N VAL A 77 19.53 -5.95 2.09
CA VAL A 77 20.48 -6.47 1.10
C VAL A 77 20.29 -7.97 0.86
N GLU A 78 19.73 -8.68 1.83
CA GLU A 78 19.33 -10.08 1.71
C GLU A 78 18.12 -10.19 0.78
N ASP A 79 17.12 -9.31 0.93
CA ASP A 79 15.96 -9.24 0.03
C ASP A 79 16.36 -8.89 -1.41
N GLU A 80 17.32 -7.97 -1.60
CA GLU A 80 17.87 -7.65 -2.93
C GLU A 80 18.40 -8.89 -3.66
N GLN A 81 19.08 -9.78 -2.92
CA GLN A 81 19.64 -11.02 -3.47
C GLN A 81 18.57 -12.06 -3.72
N GLU A 82 17.60 -12.19 -2.82
CA GLU A 82 16.49 -13.14 -2.93
C GLU A 82 15.58 -12.81 -4.13
N TYR A 83 15.17 -11.55 -4.25
CA TYR A 83 14.27 -11.11 -5.32
C TYR A 83 14.99 -10.73 -6.61
N GLY A 84 16.33 -10.67 -6.60
CA GLY A 84 17.13 -10.31 -7.78
C GLY A 84 16.93 -8.86 -8.23
N ILE A 85 16.65 -7.97 -7.28
CA ILE A 85 16.43 -6.53 -7.51
C ILE A 85 17.59 -5.71 -6.96
N LYS A 86 17.61 -4.42 -7.31
CA LYS A 86 18.49 -3.43 -6.69
C LYS A 86 17.65 -2.26 -6.20
N LEU A 87 17.49 -2.14 -4.90
CA LEU A 87 16.69 -1.09 -4.25
C LEU A 87 17.17 0.31 -4.66
N ALA A 88 18.49 0.48 -4.81
CA ALA A 88 19.09 1.75 -5.22
C ALA A 88 18.73 2.18 -6.67
N GLU A 89 18.28 1.26 -7.51
CA GLU A 89 17.85 1.54 -8.89
C GLU A 89 16.33 1.69 -9.02
N ILE A 90 15.58 1.45 -7.93
CA ILE A 90 14.11 1.49 -7.90
C ILE A 90 13.63 2.81 -7.29
N TYR A 91 12.71 3.47 -7.99
CA TYR A 91 12.04 4.66 -7.50
C TYR A 91 10.59 4.34 -7.15
N THR A 92 10.12 4.85 -6.02
CA THR A 92 8.72 4.72 -5.62
C THR A 92 7.80 5.45 -6.61
N PRO A 93 6.61 4.91 -6.90
CA PRO A 93 5.65 5.57 -7.79
C PRO A 93 5.14 6.92 -7.25
N ALA A 94 4.56 7.72 -8.14
CA ALA A 94 3.92 9.00 -7.83
C ALA A 94 2.40 8.93 -8.08
N TRP A 95 1.73 7.92 -7.51
CA TRP A 95 0.29 7.70 -7.73
C TRP A 95 -0.54 8.90 -7.32
N LEU A 96 -1.38 9.37 -8.24
CA LEU A 96 -2.35 10.42 -8.01
C LEU A 96 -3.64 9.86 -7.42
N ASP A 97 -4.26 10.62 -6.53
CA ASP A 97 -5.58 10.28 -6.02
C ASP A 97 -6.66 10.69 -7.03
N ASN A 98 -7.47 9.72 -7.45
CA ASN A 98 -8.61 9.99 -8.32
C ASN A 98 -9.89 10.15 -7.46
N PRO A 99 -10.62 11.27 -7.56
CA PRO A 99 -11.88 11.45 -6.83
C PRO A 99 -12.91 10.35 -7.14
N ASP A 100 -12.93 9.83 -8.36
CA ASP A 100 -13.87 8.79 -8.81
C ASP A 100 -13.42 7.36 -8.50
N GLN A 101 -12.26 7.21 -7.86
CA GLN A 101 -11.73 5.90 -7.46
C GLN A 101 -12.68 5.22 -6.48
N LEU A 102 -13.04 3.97 -6.77
CA LEU A 102 -13.90 3.15 -5.93
C LEU A 102 -13.27 2.98 -4.55
N PHE A 103 -14.11 2.97 -3.52
CA PHE A 103 -13.69 2.79 -2.13
C PHE A 103 -14.56 1.73 -1.47
N GLU A 104 -13.93 0.80 -0.74
CA GLU A 104 -14.61 -0.15 0.14
C GLU A 104 -13.98 -0.14 1.52
N TYR A 105 -14.80 -0.20 2.55
CA TYR A 105 -14.34 -0.25 3.93
C TYR A 105 -14.34 -1.70 4.42
N PHE A 106 -13.17 -2.21 4.78
CA PHE A 106 -12.96 -3.57 5.29
C PHE A 106 -13.04 -3.65 6.82
N GLY A 107 -12.89 -2.53 7.53
CA GLY A 107 -12.99 -2.49 9.00
C GLY A 107 -11.71 -2.95 9.71
N SER A 108 -11.87 -3.76 10.76
CA SER A 108 -10.79 -4.36 11.55
C SER A 108 -10.82 -5.88 11.49
N TYR A 109 -9.69 -6.50 11.87
CA TYR A 109 -9.61 -7.92 12.25
C TYR A 109 -10.11 -8.13 13.69
#